data_AF-A0A543DRP7-F1
#
_entry.id   AF-A0A543DRP7-F1
#
_cell.length_a   1.000
_cell.length_b   1.000
_cell.length_c   1.000
_cell.angle_alpha   90.00
_cell.angle_beta   90.00
_cell.angle_gamma   90.00
#
_symmetry.space_group_name_H-M   'P 1'
#
loop_
_entity.id
_entity.type
_entity.pdbx_description
1 polymer ?
#
loop_
_entity_poly.entity_id
_entity_poly.type
_entity_poly.pdbx_seq_one_letter_code
_entity_poly.pdbx_strand_id
1 'polypeptide(L)'
;MRRGACAEPTIVPAVVRIRLPDSPGPARVEAVLTRALATLDPPVVPEVVWVPVLSRTSRRREELTYALVLSPATPRALAGDVEDLVRRMRRTIRKAVRRELGCRAEVALRFARDHEEVAACYRAMVGNPRDVHA
;
A
#
# COMPACT_ATOMS: atom_id res chain seq x y z
N MET A 1 32.89 16.20 -16.64
CA MET A 1 31.95 16.05 -15.51
C MET A 1 30.64 15.46 -16.03
N ARG A 2 30.39 14.17 -15.81
CA ARG A 2 29.12 13.52 -16.17
C ARG A 2 28.14 13.77 -15.02
N ARG A 3 27.05 14.51 -15.27
CA ARG A 3 25.90 14.55 -14.36
C ARG A 3 25.39 13.12 -14.25
N GLY A 4 25.59 12.48 -13.09
CA GLY A 4 24.91 11.24 -12.78
C GLY A 4 23.42 11.55 -12.78
N ALA A 5 22.68 10.99 -13.74
CA ALA A 5 21.24 11.01 -13.66
C ALA A 5 20.87 10.33 -12.34
N CYS A 6 20.37 11.11 -11.38
CA CYS A 6 19.61 10.54 -10.27
C CYS A 6 18.46 9.80 -10.95
N ALA A 7 18.56 8.47 -11.03
CA ALA A 7 17.43 7.65 -11.40
C ALA A 7 16.36 7.97 -10.37
N GLU A 8 15.32 8.71 -10.78
CA GLU A 8 14.17 8.94 -9.93
C GLU A 8 13.68 7.57 -9.46
N PRO A 9 13.47 7.39 -8.15
CA PRO A 9 12.98 6.11 -7.66
C PRO A 9 11.68 5.81 -8.39
N THR A 10 11.64 4.69 -9.13
CA THR A 10 10.43 4.28 -9.84
C THR A 10 9.34 4.03 -8.80
N ILE A 11 8.47 5.03 -8.60
CA ILE A 11 7.30 4.93 -7.75
C ILE A 11 6.29 4.06 -8.50
N VAL A 12 6.18 2.80 -8.10
CA VAL A 12 5.12 1.92 -8.62
C VAL A 12 3.96 1.93 -7.62
N PRO A 13 2.86 2.64 -7.90
CA PRO A 13 1.70 2.63 -7.01
C PRO A 13 1.12 1.22 -6.96
N ALA A 14 1.16 0.60 -5.78
CA ALA A 14 0.48 -0.66 -5.54
C ALA A 14 -0.78 -0.41 -4.71
N VAL A 15 -1.84 -1.15 -5.00
CA VAL A 15 -3.11 -1.08 -4.29
C VAL A 15 -3.27 -2.35 -3.46
N VAL A 16 -3.55 -2.15 -2.17
CA VAL A 16 -3.93 -3.19 -1.23
C VAL A 16 -5.39 -3.04 -0.89
N ARG A 17 -6.18 -4.07 -1.20
CA ARG A 17 -7.57 -4.20 -0.75
C ARG A 17 -7.64 -5.24 0.35
N ILE A 18 -8.20 -4.86 1.48
CA ILE A 18 -8.32 -5.70 2.66
C ILE A 18 -9.78 -5.80 3.02
N ARG A 19 -10.28 -7.02 3.07
CA ARG A 19 -11.66 -7.28 3.46
C ARG A 19 -11.70 -7.92 4.83
N LEU A 20 -12.45 -7.32 5.74
CA LEU A 20 -12.47 -7.65 7.15
C LEU A 20 -13.89 -8.01 7.58
N PRO A 21 -14.06 -9.04 8.43
CA PRO A 21 -15.37 -9.41 8.97
C PRO A 21 -15.89 -8.37 9.97
N ASP A 22 -14.97 -7.77 10.73
CA ASP A 22 -15.23 -6.69 11.67
C ASP A 22 -14.54 -5.41 11.17
N SER A 23 -14.93 -4.25 11.71
CA SER A 23 -14.31 -2.98 11.36
C SER A 23 -13.29 -2.55 12.42
N PRO A 24 -11.98 -2.87 12.26
CA PRO A 24 -10.93 -2.37 13.14
C PRO A 24 -10.60 -0.89 12.91
N GLY A 25 -11.19 -0.28 11.87
CA GLY A 25 -10.93 1.09 11.44
C GLY A 25 -9.66 1.24 10.59
N PRO A 26 -9.56 2.29 9.76
CA PRO A 26 -8.44 2.45 8.83
C PRO A 26 -7.06 2.53 9.49
N ALA A 27 -6.93 3.32 10.56
CA ALA A 27 -5.64 3.53 11.25
C ALA A 27 -5.01 2.22 11.76
N ARG A 28 -5.83 1.28 12.25
CA ARG A 28 -5.32 -0.02 12.73
C ARG A 28 -4.79 -0.87 11.59
N VAL A 29 -5.46 -0.83 10.43
CA VAL A 29 -5.02 -1.56 9.24
C VAL A 29 -3.73 -0.96 8.69
N GLU A 30 -3.63 0.37 8.64
CA GLU A 30 -2.42 1.10 8.26
C GLU A 30 -1.22 0.72 9.13
N ALA A 31 -1.40 0.68 10.46
CA ALA A 31 -0.36 0.26 11.39
C ALA A 31 0.11 -1.20 11.15
N VAL A 32 -0.83 -2.11 10.88
CA VAL A 32 -0.52 -3.51 10.55
C VAL A 32 0.27 -3.61 9.24
N LEU A 33 -0.14 -2.84 8.22
CA LEU A 33 0.55 -2.81 6.92
C LEU A 33 1.97 -2.28 7.05
N THR A 34 2.13 -1.13 7.70
CA THR A 34 3.42 -0.48 7.91
C THR A 34 4.38 -1.41 8.65
N ARG A 35 3.92 -2.01 9.77
CA ARG A 35 4.72 -2.96 10.54
C ARG A 35 5.08 -4.20 9.72
N ALA A 36 4.14 -4.75 8.96
CA ALA A 36 4.39 -5.94 8.14
C ALA A 36 5.47 -5.68 7.08
N LEU A 37 5.39 -4.53 6.41
CA LEU A 37 6.32 -4.16 5.36
C LEU A 37 7.72 -3.80 5.90
N ALA A 38 7.80 -3.21 7.09
CA ALA A 38 9.06 -2.97 7.78
C ALA A 38 9.81 -4.27 8.17
N THR A 39 9.09 -5.40 8.30
CA THR A 39 9.68 -6.72 8.60
C THR A 39 10.06 -7.54 7.37
N LEU A 40 9.89 -6.99 6.16
CA LEU A 40 10.38 -7.64 4.94
C LEU A 40 11.91 -7.68 4.92
N ASP A 41 12.45 -8.65 4.18
CA ASP A 41 13.88 -8.73 3.87
C ASP A 41 14.04 -8.67 2.34
N PRO A 42 14.66 -7.62 1.77
CA PRO A 42 15.08 -6.39 2.46
C PRO A 42 13.89 -5.56 2.97
N PRO A 43 14.06 -4.73 4.01
CA PRO A 43 12.99 -3.90 4.54
C PRO A 43 12.53 -2.88 3.51
N VAL A 44 11.22 -2.70 3.42
CA VAL A 44 10.60 -1.68 2.58
C VAL A 44 10.03 -0.62 3.51
N VAL A 45 10.28 0.65 3.20
CA VAL A 45 9.63 1.78 3.87
C VAL A 45 8.48 2.22 2.96
N PRO A 46 7.25 1.73 3.20
CA PRO A 46 6.10 2.16 2.42
C PRO A 46 5.57 3.49 2.95
N GLU A 47 5.18 4.38 2.05
CA GLU A 47 4.10 5.31 2.35
C GLU A 47 2.80 4.56 2.15
N VAL A 48 2.03 4.39 3.23
CA VAL A 48 0.74 3.72 3.24
C VAL A 48 -0.32 4.79 3.37
N VAL A 49 -1.19 4.92 2.37
CA VAL A 49 -2.24 5.94 2.37
C VAL A 49 -3.59 5.28 2.16
N TRP A 50 -4.54 5.54 3.07
CA TRP A 50 -5.90 5.08 2.91
C TRP A 50 -6.59 5.82 1.74
N VAL A 51 -7.32 5.09 0.90
CA VAL A 51 -8.06 5.62 -0.24
C VAL A 51 -9.57 5.38 -0.02
N PRO A 52 -10.28 6.33 0.63
CA PRO A 52 -11.68 6.16 0.99
C PRO A 52 -12.59 5.93 -0.21
N VAL A 53 -12.34 6.63 -1.32
CA VAL A 53 -13.16 6.55 -2.55
C VAL A 53 -13.13 5.17 -3.21
N LEU A 54 -12.07 4.39 -2.97
CA LEU A 54 -11.95 2.99 -3.44
C LEU A 54 -12.32 1.97 -2.35
N SER A 55 -12.63 2.43 -1.14
CA SER A 55 -13.05 1.58 -0.02
C SER A 55 -14.56 1.38 -0.08
N ARG A 56 -15.04 0.23 0.42
CA ARG A 56 -16.46 -0.12 0.43
C ARG A 56 -16.82 -0.66 1.81
N THR A 57 -17.76 -0.01 2.47
CA THR A 57 -18.28 -0.49 3.75
C THR A 57 -19.72 -0.95 3.57
N SER A 58 -20.03 -2.11 4.12
CA SER A 58 -21.38 -2.67 4.16
C SER A 58 -21.68 -3.13 5.58
N ARG A 59 -22.97 -3.36 5.89
CA ARG A 59 -23.40 -3.83 7.23
C ARG A 59 -22.74 -5.13 7.70
N ARG A 60 -22.18 -5.93 6.78
CA ARG A 60 -21.60 -7.25 7.08
C ARG A 60 -20.10 -7.33 6.83
N ARG A 61 -19.50 -6.29 6.22
CA ARG A 61 -18.13 -6.36 5.74
C ARG A 61 -17.57 -4.99 5.47
N GLU A 62 -16.34 -4.77 5.91
CA GLU A 62 -15.54 -3.62 5.56
C GLU A 62 -14.48 -4.03 4.53
N GLU A 63 -14.39 -3.31 3.42
CA GLU A 63 -13.32 -3.42 2.44
C GLU A 63 -12.57 -2.09 2.39
N LEU A 64 -11.34 -2.10 2.92
CA LEU A 64 -10.47 -0.93 2.93
C LEU A 64 -9.43 -1.03 1.83
N THR A 65 -9.24 0.07 1.12
CA THR A 65 -8.27 0.18 0.03
C THR A 65 -7.15 1.14 0.43
N TYR A 66 -5.91 0.70 0.29
CA TYR A 66 -4.70 1.48 0.57
C TYR A 66 -3.84 1.58 -0.69
N ALA A 67 -3.32 2.77 -0.93
CA ALA A 67 -2.19 2.99 -1.82
C ALA A 67 -0.90 2.72 -1.05
N LEU A 68 0.01 1.99 -1.69
CA LEU A 68 1.37 1.78 -1.23
C LEU A 68 2.32 2.44 -2.23
N VAL A 69 3.09 3.41 -1.75
CA VAL A 69 4.26 3.94 -2.47
C VAL A 69 5.49 3.33 -1.85
N LEU A 70 6.22 2.58 -2.68
CA LEU A 70 7.38 1.81 -2.24
C LEU A 70 8.64 2.63 -2.47
N SER A 71 9.19 3.17 -1.39
CA SER A 71 10.53 3.74 -1.39
C SER A 71 11.51 2.64 -0.98
N PRO A 72 12.35 2.12 -1.90
CA PRO A 72 13.31 1.10 -1.52
C PRO A 72 14.38 1.71 -0.60
N ALA A 73 14.70 1.03 0.49
CA ALA A 73 15.77 1.46 1.40
C ALA A 73 17.15 1.46 0.71
N THR A 74 17.32 0.72 -0.39
CA THR A 74 18.54 0.74 -1.23
C THR A 74 18.21 0.55 -2.71
N PRO A 75 18.94 1.18 -3.65
CA PRO A 75 18.76 0.98 -5.10
C PRO A 75 18.88 -0.49 -5.54
N ARG A 76 19.69 -1.30 -4.83
CA ARG A 76 19.83 -2.75 -5.07
C ARG A 76 18.55 -3.54 -4.78
N ALA A 77 17.67 -3.05 -3.89
CA ALA A 77 16.42 -3.74 -3.56
C ALA A 77 15.40 -3.75 -4.72
N LEU A 78 15.49 -2.77 -5.64
CA LEU A 78 14.69 -2.72 -6.88
C LEU A 78 15.42 -3.26 -8.11
N ALA A 79 16.72 -3.58 -8.01
CA ALA A 79 17.46 -4.19 -9.11
C ALA A 79 17.07 -5.67 -9.34
N GLY A 80 16.25 -6.24 -8.45
CA GLY A 80 15.62 -7.55 -8.62
C GLY A 80 14.20 -7.45 -9.20
N ASP A 81 13.64 -8.60 -9.56
CA ASP A 81 12.29 -8.72 -10.12
C ASP A 81 11.23 -8.06 -9.19
N VAL A 82 10.66 -6.96 -9.66
CA VAL A 82 9.62 -6.18 -9.00
C VAL A 82 8.38 -7.06 -8.72
N GLU A 83 8.13 -8.07 -9.54
CA GLU A 83 7.06 -9.04 -9.29
C GLU A 83 7.35 -9.92 -8.06
N ASP A 84 8.62 -10.30 -7.85
CA ASP A 84 9.03 -11.07 -6.67
C ASP A 84 8.92 -10.23 -5.39
N LEU A 85 9.24 -8.94 -5.44
CA LEU A 85 9.02 -8.03 -4.32
C LEU A 85 7.52 -7.98 -3.96
N VAL A 86 6.65 -7.77 -4.94
CA VAL A 86 5.19 -7.76 -4.71
C VAL A 86 4.68 -9.11 -4.22
N ARG A 87 5.23 -10.22 -4.72
CA ARG A 87 4.87 -11.56 -4.25
C ARG A 87 5.24 -11.75 -2.78
N ARG A 88 6.42 -11.29 -2.35
CA ARG A 88 6.85 -11.31 -0.94
C ARG A 88 5.96 -10.40 -0.08
N MET A 89 5.75 -9.15 -0.49
CA MET A 89 4.86 -8.21 0.19
C MET A 89 3.47 -8.80 0.39
N ARG A 90 2.86 -9.37 -0.66
CA ARG A 90 1.54 -9.99 -0.60
C ARG A 90 1.47 -11.09 0.45
N ARG A 91 2.49 -11.95 0.52
CA ARG A 91 2.57 -13.04 1.52
C ARG A 91 2.69 -12.47 2.92
N THR A 92 3.57 -11.50 3.12
CA THR A 92 3.83 -10.87 4.43
C THR A 92 2.61 -10.13 4.95
N ILE A 93 2.00 -9.27 4.12
CA ILE A 93 0.76 -8.56 4.48
C ILE A 93 -0.35 -9.55 4.81
N ARG A 94 -0.56 -10.58 3.98
CA ARG A 94 -1.61 -11.58 4.23
C ARG A 94 -1.40 -12.29 5.57
N LYS A 95 -0.16 -12.65 5.91
CA LYS A 95 0.16 -13.28 7.20
C LYS A 95 -0.11 -12.33 8.36
N ALA A 96 0.35 -11.07 8.27
CA ALA A 96 0.16 -10.07 9.31
C ALA A 96 -1.33 -9.73 9.52
N VAL A 97 -2.06 -9.45 8.45
CA VAL A 97 -3.49 -9.14 8.49
C VAL A 97 -4.29 -10.29 9.12
N ARG A 98 -4.03 -11.54 8.71
CA ARG A 98 -4.75 -12.69 9.31
C ARG A 98 -4.44 -12.92 10.77
N ARG A 99 -3.20 -12.62 11.19
CA ARG A 99 -2.75 -12.73 12.58
C ARG A 99 -3.39 -11.66 13.46
N GLU A 100 -3.40 -10.40 13.00
CA GLU A 100 -3.74 -9.24 13.82
C GLU A 100 -5.22 -8.80 13.70
N LEU A 101 -5.87 -9.13 12.57
CA LEU A 101 -7.22 -8.68 12.21
C LEU A 101 -8.19 -9.84 11.92
N GLY A 102 -7.76 -11.08 12.18
CA GLY A 102 -8.61 -12.27 12.13
C GLY A 102 -8.37 -13.17 10.91
N CYS A 103 -8.47 -14.49 11.12
CA CYS A 103 -8.13 -15.51 10.12
C CYS A 103 -9.00 -15.46 8.85
N ARG A 104 -10.20 -14.88 8.94
CA ARG A 104 -11.15 -14.68 7.82
C ARG A 104 -10.82 -13.45 6.97
N ALA A 105 -9.82 -12.66 7.33
CA ALA A 105 -9.41 -11.51 6.55
C ALA A 105 -8.85 -11.92 5.18
N GLU A 106 -9.30 -11.21 4.14
CA GLU A 106 -8.82 -11.38 2.77
C GLU A 106 -7.93 -10.20 2.38
N VAL A 107 -6.85 -10.49 1.65
CA VAL A 107 -5.90 -9.49 1.16
C VAL A 107 -5.66 -9.70 -0.33
N ALA A 108 -5.89 -8.65 -1.11
CA ALA A 108 -5.50 -8.53 -2.51
C ALA A 108 -4.51 -7.38 -2.66
N LEU A 109 -3.27 -7.69 -3.05
CA LEU A 109 -2.23 -6.73 -3.40
C LEU A 109 -1.96 -6.85 -4.90
N ARG A 110 -2.00 -5.73 -5.61
CA ARG A 110 -1.65 -5.62 -7.04
C ARG A 110 -1.07 -4.25 -7.36
N PHE A 111 -0.37 -4.12 -8.47
CA PHE A 111 -0.11 -2.79 -9.04
C PHE A 111 -1.41 -2.12 -9.46
N ALA A 112 -1.48 -0.79 -9.32
CA ALA A 112 -2.55 0.00 -9.94
C ALA A 112 -2.43 -0.16 -11.46
N ARG A 113 -3.54 -0.48 -12.14
CA ARG A 113 -3.51 -0.81 -13.58
C ARG A 113 -4.25 0.19 -14.45
N ASP A 114 -5.24 0.89 -13.92
CA ASP A 114 -6.03 1.85 -14.67
C ASP A 114 -5.78 3.29 -14.19
N HIS A 115 -6.06 4.25 -15.07
CA HIS A 115 -5.83 5.67 -14.82
C HIS A 115 -6.65 6.19 -13.63
N GLU A 116 -7.83 5.62 -13.37
CA GLU A 116 -8.71 6.04 -12.29
C GLU A 116 -8.16 5.65 -10.91
N GLU A 117 -7.67 4.41 -10.78
CA GLU A 117 -6.98 3.92 -9.57
C GLU A 117 -5.74 4.75 -9.27
N VAL A 118 -4.92 5.02 -10.30
CA VAL A 118 -3.72 5.86 -10.15
C VAL A 118 -4.10 7.26 -9.71
N ALA A 119 -5.12 7.88 -10.33
CA ALA A 119 -5.58 9.21 -9.97
C ALA A 119 -6.19 9.26 -8.56
N ALA A 120 -6.93 8.21 -8.15
CA ALA A 120 -7.48 8.12 -6.80
C ALA A 120 -6.38 7.98 -5.74
N CYS A 121 -5.36 7.16 -6.00
CA CYS A 121 -4.19 7.04 -5.13
C CYS A 121 -3.47 8.40 -5.02
N TYR A 122 -3.22 9.06 -6.15
CA TYR A 122 -2.57 10.37 -6.17
C TYR A 122 -3.33 11.42 -5.36
N ARG A 123 -4.65 11.54 -5.55
CA ARG A 123 -5.50 12.45 -4.78
C ARG A 123 -5.48 12.16 -3.28
N ALA A 124 -5.43 10.89 -2.90
CA ALA A 124 -5.35 10.51 -1.49
C ALA A 124 -4.00 10.91 -0.87
N MET A 125 -2.90 10.79 -1.63
CA MET A 125 -1.55 11.13 -1.15
C MET A 125 -1.30 12.63 -1.03
N VAL A 126 -1.73 13.42 -2.02
CA VAL A 126 -1.50 14.87 -2.05
C VAL A 126 -2.52 15.63 -1.21
N GLY A 127 -3.63 14.97 -0.84
CA GLY A 127 -4.82 15.64 -0.34
C GLY A 127 -5.56 16.36 -1.46
N ASN A 128 -6.80 16.77 -1.19
CA ASN A 128 -7.51 17.66 -2.11
C ASN A 128 -6.89 19.06 -1.99
N PRO A 129 -6.35 19.67 -3.04
CA PRO A 129 -5.72 21.00 -2.94
C PRO A 129 -6.69 22.09 -2.45
N ARG A 130 -8.01 21.82 -2.46
CA ARG A 130 -9.03 22.72 -1.92
C ARG A 130 -9.09 22.73 -0.38
N ASP A 131 -8.52 21.75 0.30
CA ASP A 131 -8.57 21.64 1.77
C ASP A 131 -7.39 22.35 2.45
N VAL A 132 -6.45 22.93 1.70
CA VAL A 132 -5.26 23.64 2.23
C VAL A 132 -5.55 25.11 2.58
N HIS A 133 -6.77 25.59 2.31
CA HIS A 133 -7.18 26.99 2.53
C HIS A 133 -8.48 27.15 3.34
N ALA A 134 -8.92 26.11 4.07
CA ALA A 134 -10.10 26.17 4.94
C ALA A 134 -9.72 26.37 6.42
#